data_AF-A0A529N9Q2-F1
#
_entry.id   AF-A0A529N9Q2-F1
#
_cell.length_a   1.000
_cell.length_b   1.000
_cell.length_c   1.000
_cell.angle_alpha   90.00
_cell.angle_beta   90.00
_cell.angle_gamma   90.00
#
_symmetry.space_group_name_H-M   'P 1'
#
loop_
_entity.id
_entity.type
_entity.pdbx_description
1 polymer ?
#
loop_
_entity_poly.entity_id
_entity_poly.type
_entity_poly.pdbx_seq_one_letter_code
_entity_poly.pdbx_strand_id
1 'polypeptide(L)'
;GSTGDGNLVLPFKSTLFGAASMAISEGAAEQVFIQPVAIAYTRLHGMPMGRRHRPMTAWIGDQDLMPHLKTLLAEGAIDAEVHFGQPVPFSKGSNRKETARLMEAKVREMMQGILADPAKSR
;
A
#
# COMPACT_ATOMS: atom_id res chain seq x y z
N GLY A 1 10.12 3.82 1.88
CA GLY A 1 9.78 2.38 1.81
C GLY A 1 10.76 1.69 0.90
N SER A 2 10.51 0.44 0.52
CA SER A 2 11.18 -0.23 -0.60
C SER A 2 10.09 -0.86 -1.45
N THR A 3 10.25 -0.85 -2.77
CA THR A 3 9.24 -1.35 -3.69
C THR A 3 9.43 -2.85 -3.93
N GLY A 4 8.34 -3.61 -3.82
CA GLY A 4 8.30 -5.04 -4.18
C GLY A 4 7.80 -5.26 -5.60
N ASP A 5 7.86 -6.51 -6.06
CA ASP A 5 7.45 -6.98 -7.39
C ASP A 5 5.93 -6.97 -7.64
N GLY A 6 5.15 -6.34 -6.76
CA GLY A 6 3.69 -6.29 -6.82
C GLY A 6 2.98 -7.61 -6.49
N ASN A 7 3.71 -8.71 -6.26
CA ASN A 7 3.11 -10.00 -5.89
C ASN A 7 3.05 -10.21 -4.38
N LEU A 8 3.99 -9.61 -3.65
CA LEU A 8 4.10 -9.75 -2.20
C LEU A 8 4.25 -8.38 -1.53
N VAL A 9 3.53 -8.21 -0.42
CA VAL A 9 3.77 -7.08 0.50
C VAL A 9 5.11 -7.33 1.20
N LEU A 10 6.07 -6.43 1.02
CA LEU A 10 7.36 -6.47 1.71
C LEU A 10 7.22 -6.03 3.17
N PRO A 11 8.11 -6.47 4.06
CA PRO A 11 8.03 -6.09 5.47
C PRO A 11 8.09 -4.58 5.70
N PHE A 12 7.23 -4.08 6.58
CA PHE A 12 7.20 -2.65 6.89
C PHE A 12 8.36 -2.28 7.82
N LYS A 13 9.17 -1.31 7.41
CA LYS A 13 10.20 -0.74 8.29
C LYS A 13 9.51 0.09 9.38
N SER A 14 9.75 -0.27 10.65
CA SER A 14 9.20 0.46 11.80
C SER A 14 9.57 1.96 11.85
N THR A 15 10.64 2.37 11.17
CA THR A 15 11.04 3.78 11.03
C THR A 15 10.01 4.62 10.28
N LEU A 16 9.19 4.03 9.41
CA LEU A 16 8.11 4.74 8.71
C LEU A 16 6.99 5.22 9.67
N PHE A 17 6.93 4.63 10.87
CA PHE A 17 6.01 5.03 11.94
C PHE A 17 6.63 6.08 12.89
N GLY A 18 7.82 6.61 12.54
CA GLY A 18 8.51 7.64 13.32
C GLY A 18 7.71 8.94 13.40
N ALA A 19 7.07 9.37 12.30
CA ALA A 19 6.28 10.62 12.27
C ALA A 19 5.10 10.58 13.24
N ALA A 20 4.37 9.45 13.31
CA ALA A 20 3.30 9.25 14.28
C ALA A 20 3.83 9.33 15.72
N SER A 21 5.00 8.74 15.98
CA SER A 21 5.65 8.83 17.29
C SER A 21 6.09 10.25 17.65
N MET A 22 6.58 11.02 16.67
CA MET A 22 7.00 12.41 16.88
C MET A 22 5.82 13.32 17.20
N ALA A 23 4.72 13.19 16.45
CA ALA A 23 3.50 13.96 16.69
C ALA A 23 2.96 13.79 18.12
N ILE A 24 3.08 12.58 18.68
CA ILE A 24 2.72 12.32 20.09
C ILE A 24 3.77 12.88 21.06
N SER A 25 5.07 12.68 20.81
CA SER A 25 6.11 13.11 21.75
C SER A 25 6.27 14.63 21.85
N GLU A 26 6.00 15.34 20.76
CA GLU A 26 6.03 16.81 20.70
C GLU A 26 4.75 17.45 21.26
N GLY A 27 3.78 16.64 21.72
CA GLY A 27 2.52 17.12 22.29
C GLY A 27 1.56 17.70 21.25
N ALA A 28 1.81 17.49 19.95
CA ALA A 28 0.93 17.97 18.88
C ALA A 28 -0.43 17.23 18.88
N ALA A 29 -0.45 15.98 19.37
CA ALA A 29 -1.67 15.21 19.60
C ALA A 29 -1.47 14.18 20.72
N GLU A 30 -2.53 13.84 21.46
CA GLU A 30 -2.50 12.73 22.43
C GLU A 30 -2.61 11.34 21.77
N GLN A 31 -3.24 11.31 20.59
CA GLN A 31 -3.46 10.12 19.78
C GLN A 31 -3.52 10.49 18.29
N VAL A 32 -2.97 9.64 17.44
CA VAL A 32 -3.11 9.73 15.98
C VAL A 32 -3.66 8.41 15.43
N PHE A 33 -4.30 8.45 14.27
CA PHE A 33 -4.79 7.26 13.59
C PHE A 33 -3.93 6.96 12.38
N ILE A 34 -3.51 5.70 12.27
CA ILE A 34 -2.74 5.21 11.13
C ILE A 34 -3.70 4.44 10.23
N GLN A 35 -3.85 4.90 8.99
CA GLN A 35 -4.75 4.31 8.00
C GLN A 35 -4.02 3.26 7.15
N PRO A 36 -4.40 1.96 7.22
CA PRO A 36 -3.91 0.96 6.29
C PRO A 36 -4.57 1.15 4.92
N VAL A 37 -3.77 1.19 3.85
CA VAL A 37 -4.25 1.29 2.47
C VAL A 37 -3.50 0.27 1.62
N ALA A 38 -4.24 -0.49 0.81
CA ALA A 38 -3.72 -1.38 -0.22
C ALA A 38 -4.10 -0.84 -1.60
N ILE A 39 -3.11 -0.76 -2.49
CA ILE A 39 -3.31 -0.36 -3.89
C ILE A 39 -2.82 -1.49 -4.77
N ALA A 40 -3.68 -2.00 -5.64
CA ALA A 40 -3.35 -3.08 -6.56
C ALA A 40 -3.78 -2.74 -7.99
N TYR A 41 -2.89 -2.98 -8.94
CA TYR A 41 -3.21 -2.93 -10.37
C TYR A 41 -3.68 -4.32 -10.81
N THR A 42 -4.94 -4.44 -11.24
CA THR A 42 -5.59 -5.74 -11.44
C THR A 42 -5.81 -6.09 -12.91
N ARG A 43 -5.91 -5.09 -13.81
CA ARG A 43 -6.14 -5.32 -15.25
C ARG A 43 -5.35 -4.37 -16.13
N LEU A 44 -5.01 -4.86 -17.31
CA LEU A 44 -4.45 -4.10 -18.43
C LEU A 44 -5.31 -4.42 -19.67
N HIS A 45 -5.84 -3.42 -20.36
CA HIS A 45 -6.76 -3.57 -21.49
C HIS A 45 -7.97 -4.48 -21.19
N GLY A 46 -8.53 -4.37 -19.98
CA GLY A 46 -9.68 -5.18 -19.55
C GLY A 46 -9.36 -6.67 -19.29
N MET A 47 -8.12 -7.12 -19.55
CA MET A 47 -7.69 -8.47 -19.26
C MET A 47 -7.13 -8.58 -17.83
N PRO A 48 -7.49 -9.63 -17.06
CA PRO A 48 -6.89 -9.89 -15.75
C PRO A 48 -5.37 -10.01 -15.86
N MET A 49 -4.64 -9.19 -15.09
CA MET A 49 -3.20 -9.35 -14.97
C MET A 49 -2.89 -10.67 -14.23
N GLY A 50 -2.51 -11.70 -14.99
CA GLY A 50 -2.02 -12.96 -14.42
C GLY A 50 -0.67 -12.79 -13.70
N ARG A 51 -0.28 -13.79 -12.88
CA ARG A 51 1.01 -13.83 -12.14
C ARG A 51 2.25 -13.54 -13.01
N ARG A 52 2.19 -13.86 -14.31
CA ARG A 52 3.28 -13.63 -15.29
C ARG A 52 3.32 -12.22 -15.89
N HIS A 53 2.24 -11.45 -15.84
CA HIS A 53 2.18 -10.09 -16.41
C HIS A 53 2.46 -8.99 -15.37
N ARG A 54 2.38 -9.32 -14.07
CA ARG A 54 2.66 -8.38 -12.97
C ARG A 54 4.07 -7.78 -12.96
N PRO A 55 5.16 -8.46 -13.38
CA PRO A 55 6.48 -7.85 -13.44
C PRO A 55 6.61 -6.73 -14.48
N MET A 56 5.70 -6.65 -15.47
CA MET A 56 5.74 -5.60 -16.51
C MET A 56 5.10 -4.28 -16.04
N THR A 57 4.28 -4.32 -14.99
CA THR A 57 3.68 -3.12 -14.34
C THR A 57 4.21 -2.90 -12.92
N ALA A 58 4.97 -3.85 -12.39
CA ALA A 58 5.66 -3.73 -11.11
C ALA A 58 6.93 -2.90 -11.30
N TRP A 59 6.74 -1.59 -11.19
CA TRP A 59 7.65 -0.68 -10.52
C TRP A 59 9.11 -1.16 -10.40
N ILE A 60 9.92 -0.90 -11.42
CA ILE A 60 11.37 -1.06 -11.35
C ILE A 60 11.99 0.30 -11.03
N GLY A 61 12.52 0.45 -9.82
CA GLY A 61 13.54 1.48 -9.51
C GLY A 61 13.09 2.80 -8.89
N ASP A 62 14.04 3.75 -8.92
CA ASP A 62 14.12 5.08 -8.28
C ASP A 62 13.39 6.18 -9.06
N GLN A 63 12.20 5.87 -9.61
CA GLN A 63 11.41 6.85 -10.35
C GLN A 63 10.29 7.39 -9.45
N ASP A 64 10.14 8.71 -9.40
CA ASP A 64 9.07 9.39 -8.66
C ASP A 64 7.69 8.82 -9.04
N LEU A 65 6.82 8.67 -8.04
CA LEU A 65 5.48 8.06 -8.15
C LEU A 65 4.57 8.77 -9.15
N MET A 66 4.67 10.10 -9.25
CA MET A 66 3.73 10.90 -10.04
C MET A 66 3.99 10.91 -11.55
N PRO A 67 5.24 11.03 -12.05
CA PRO A 67 5.50 10.95 -13.48
C PRO A 67 5.09 9.60 -14.09
N HIS A 68 5.38 8.50 -13.40
CA HIS A 68 5.11 7.17 -13.93
C HIS A 68 3.61 6.81 -13.92
N LEU A 69 2.88 7.27 -12.89
CA LEU A 69 1.43 7.17 -12.84
C LEU A 69 0.77 7.94 -13.99
N LYS A 70 1.29 9.13 -14.34
CA LYS A 70 0.79 9.90 -15.49
C LYS A 70 1.00 9.18 -16.82
N THR A 71 2.15 8.54 -17.03
CA THR A 71 2.42 7.77 -18.26
C THR A 71 1.53 6.54 -18.37
N LEU A 72 1.32 5.81 -17.27
CA LEU A 72 0.40 4.66 -17.22
C LEU A 72 -1.07 5.07 -17.44
N LEU A 73 -1.49 6.18 -16.84
CA LEU A 73 -2.83 6.75 -17.07
C LEU A 73 -3.01 7.25 -18.52
N ALA A 74 -1.92 7.69 -19.17
CA ALA A 74 -1.95 8.11 -20.57
C ALA A 74 -2.06 6.93 -21.57
N GLU A 75 -1.64 5.72 -21.19
CA GLU A 75 -1.84 4.49 -21.98
C GLU A 75 -3.27 3.90 -21.88
N GLY A 76 -4.10 4.45 -20.99
CA GLY A 76 -5.56 4.45 -21.16
C GLY A 76 -6.33 3.18 -20.78
N ALA A 77 -5.70 2.10 -20.30
CA ALA A 77 -6.45 0.90 -19.96
C ALA A 77 -5.89 0.11 -18.77
N ILE A 78 -5.75 0.75 -17.61
CA ILE A 78 -5.36 0.05 -16.38
C ILE A 78 -6.44 0.20 -15.33
N ASP A 79 -6.85 -0.93 -14.75
CA ASP A 79 -7.72 -0.93 -13.58
C ASP A 79 -6.86 -1.00 -12.32
N ALA A 80 -7.09 -0.04 -11.42
CA ALA A 80 -6.49 0.01 -10.09
C ALA A 80 -7.59 -0.09 -9.03
N GLU A 81 -7.35 -0.92 -8.02
CA GLU A 81 -8.20 -1.06 -6.86
C GLU A 81 -7.50 -0.48 -5.63
N VAL A 82 -8.25 0.31 -4.86
CA VAL A 82 -7.78 0.92 -3.61
C VAL A 82 -8.68 0.47 -2.48
N HIS A 83 -8.10 -0.22 -1.51
CA HIS A 83 -8.82 -0.77 -0.36
C HIS A 83 -8.30 -0.11 0.92
N PHE A 84 -9.23 0.37 1.74
CA PHE A 84 -8.95 1.02 3.02
C PHE A 84 -9.32 0.06 4.14
N GLY A 85 -8.36 -0.25 5.02
CA GLY A 85 -8.62 -1.06 6.19
C GLY A 85 -9.11 -0.22 7.38
N GLN A 86 -9.35 -0.86 8.52
CA GLN A 86 -9.72 -0.15 9.74
C GLN A 86 -8.54 0.70 10.27
N PRO A 87 -8.75 2.01 10.54
CA PRO A 87 -7.73 2.86 11.15
C PRO A 87 -7.25 2.28 12.49
N VAL A 88 -5.94 2.34 12.73
CA VAL A 88 -5.33 1.85 13.97
C VAL A 88 -4.92 3.05 14.83
N PRO A 89 -5.40 3.15 16.07
CA PRO A 89 -4.96 4.20 16.98
C PRO A 89 -3.49 4.01 17.39
N PHE A 90 -2.76 5.10 17.47
CA PHE A 90 -1.38 5.16 17.92
C PHE A 90 -1.25 6.27 18.97
N SER A 91 -0.76 5.93 20.16
CA SER A 91 -0.61 6.85 21.28
C SER A 91 0.73 6.62 21.99
N LYS A 92 0.98 7.34 23.09
CA LYS A 92 2.25 7.29 23.83
C LYS A 92 2.66 5.89 24.32
N GLY A 93 1.68 5.00 24.55
CA GLY A 93 1.92 3.61 24.96
C GLY A 93 2.12 2.63 23.80
N SER A 94 1.94 3.07 22.55
CA SER A 94 1.98 2.19 21.38
C SER A 94 3.41 1.81 21.00
N ASN A 95 3.64 0.54 20.69
CA ASN A 95 4.93 0.04 20.24
C ASN A 95 5.05 0.19 18.71
N ARG A 96 6.04 0.96 18.24
CA ARG A 96 6.30 1.17 16.80
C ARG A 96 6.55 -0.13 16.02
N LYS A 97 7.27 -1.09 16.59
CA LYS A 97 7.58 -2.36 15.92
C LYS A 97 6.33 -3.23 15.79
N GLU A 98 5.50 -3.25 16.81
CA GLU A 98 4.24 -3.99 16.82
C GLU A 98 3.24 -3.37 15.84
N THR A 99 3.12 -2.04 15.87
CA THR A 99 2.27 -1.28 14.94
C THR A 99 2.69 -1.56 13.50
N ALA A 100 3.98 -1.56 13.20
CA ALA A 100 4.47 -1.87 11.85
C ALA A 100 4.05 -3.27 11.38
N ARG A 101 4.17 -4.29 12.25
CA ARG A 101 3.75 -5.66 11.92
C ARG A 101 2.23 -5.78 11.73
N LEU A 102 1.45 -5.14 12.60
CA LEU A 102 -0.01 -5.12 12.51
C LEU A 102 -0.47 -4.49 11.20
N MET A 103 0.14 -3.35 10.85
CA MET A 103 -0.15 -2.62 9.63
C MET A 103 0.22 -3.41 8.38
N GLU A 104 1.39 -4.06 8.39
CA GLU A 104 1.82 -4.96 7.33
C GLU A 104 0.81 -6.12 7.16
N ALA A 105 0.38 -6.75 8.25
CA ALA A 105 -0.58 -7.85 8.20
C ALA A 105 -1.93 -7.42 7.60
N LYS A 106 -2.46 -6.26 8.02
CA LYS A 106 -3.71 -5.70 7.48
C LYS A 106 -3.60 -5.38 5.98
N VAL A 107 -2.50 -4.76 5.55
CA VAL A 107 -2.28 -4.46 4.13
C VAL A 107 -2.10 -5.75 3.31
N ARG A 108 -1.39 -6.74 3.86
CA ARG A 108 -1.21 -8.05 3.23
C ARG A 108 -2.54 -8.78 3.04
N GLU A 109 -3.40 -8.79 4.05
CA GLU A 109 -4.74 -9.39 4.00
C GLU A 109 -5.59 -8.73 2.90
N MET A 110 -5.64 -7.39 2.86
CA MET A 110 -6.35 -6.67 1.81
C MET A 110 -5.80 -6.99 0.42
N MET A 111 -4.47 -6.97 0.26
CA MET A 111 -3.84 -7.33 -1.02
C MET A 111 -4.18 -8.75 -1.45
N GLN A 112 -4.18 -9.72 -0.52
CA GLN A 112 -4.58 -11.10 -0.83
C GLN A 112 -6.05 -11.19 -1.27
N GLY A 113 -6.95 -10.45 -0.62
CA GLY A 113 -8.35 -10.35 -1.03
C GLY A 113 -8.52 -9.83 -2.45
N ILE A 114 -7.87 -8.70 -2.78
CA ILE A 114 -7.91 -8.10 -4.12
C ILE A 114 -7.38 -9.08 -5.18
N LEU A 115 -6.27 -9.76 -4.89
CA LEU A 115 -5.63 -10.66 -5.83
C LEU A 115 -6.41 -11.98 -6.03
N ALA A 116 -7.25 -12.36 -5.06
CA ALA A 116 -8.10 -13.54 -5.14
C ALA A 116 -9.38 -13.28 -5.96
N ASP A 117 -10.00 -12.11 -5.79
CA ASP A 117 -11.23 -11.73 -6.49
C ASP A 117 -11.23 -10.24 -6.87
N PRO A 118 -10.55 -9.86 -7.97
CA PRO A 118 -10.46 -8.47 -8.39
C PRO A 118 -11.79 -7.99 -9.01
N ALA A 119 -12.26 -6.83 -8.56
CA ALA A 119 -13.51 -6.20 -8.98
C ALA A 119 -13.59 -6.08 -10.52
N LYS A 120 -14.78 -6.20 -11.11
CA LYS A 120 -14.94 -6.12 -12.58
C LYS A 120 -14.52 -4.75 -13.12
N SER A 121 -13.91 -4.75 -14.31
CA SER A 121 -13.58 -3.52 -15.06
C SER A 121 -14.85 -2.69 -15.29
N ARG A 122 -14.76 -1.37 -15.16
CA ARG A 122 -15.87 -0.42 -15.31
C ARG A 122 -15.93 0.18 -16.71
#